data_AF-A0A2R6T4F9-F1
#
_entry.id   AF-A0A2R6T4F9-F1
#
_cell.length_a   1.000
_cell.length_b   1.000
_cell.length_c   1.000
_cell.angle_alpha   90.00
_cell.angle_beta   90.00
_cell.angle_gamma   90.00
#
_symmetry.space_group_name_H-M   'P 1'
#
loop_
_entity.id
_entity.type
_entity.pdbx_description
1 polymer ?
#
loop_
_entity_poly.entity_id
_entity_poly.type
_entity_poly.pdbx_seq_one_letter_code
_entity_poly.pdbx_strand_id
1 'polypeptide(L)'
;MGDKETFVDEAKEVEIKTEEGKEFLNKYDEPTKSEYENRLKKYLAYRGKNCKELIDEAEKDWREGKRDREFLSEKHINKLGKQMKEMDYSSNYIANILTTLQAFYKFHQFSLNSDRLKRIERINNSQTKRIEKKEVIQLYNTTTSKRNKAILLFLYQTGQAAQQVVELNYRDVKQELEEDKVPLMLEYSGRKGHGNDYVTFLGNDGVEALKQYIEKKEKKLGRQIRRDEPLFSSKKDLTKRITSPAISNLLSYLAKESGLVTEEELSNQRNPYMPHAFRKNFKSQLATRASNFVIEYMMGHELGVEKDYFLADHDGKEGLREYYAENMEPHLSIQTTTLKNKAVISKEYPEAKKEEIKKITEKRIEEEREKWKDKFVNEKIEREELEDKIKDLEKHVKKQSELLEKTLKIDTSKGIPEDAKKGIPLLKEMFSLVEKNPELAKLQDSLGDIQFKIAKSQDTKKDVIENSTKTPRKSKLLKKIEKMEKRLSKLEDSKNKDEEKIS
;
A
#
# COMPACT_ATOMS: atom_id res chain seq x y z
N MET A 1 -39.97 -9.29 -30.82
CA MET A 1 -39.64 -9.35 -29.38
C MET A 1 -40.58 -8.41 -28.67
N GLY A 2 -41.17 -8.88 -27.57
CA GLY A 2 -42.11 -8.12 -26.75
C GLY A 2 -41.45 -6.95 -26.04
N ASP A 3 -42.13 -6.41 -25.05
CA ASP A 3 -41.56 -5.43 -24.13
C ASP A 3 -40.32 -5.97 -23.38
N LYS A 4 -39.69 -5.07 -22.62
CA LYS A 4 -38.47 -5.37 -21.84
C LYS A 4 -38.65 -6.58 -20.92
N GLU A 5 -39.84 -6.76 -20.34
CA GLU A 5 -40.15 -7.81 -19.38
C GLU A 5 -40.21 -9.16 -20.08
N THR A 6 -40.92 -9.23 -21.21
CA THR A 6 -40.97 -10.42 -22.08
C THR A 6 -39.56 -10.87 -22.50
N PHE A 7 -38.70 -9.94 -22.92
CA PHE A 7 -37.32 -10.27 -23.31
C PHE A 7 -36.47 -10.78 -22.13
N VAL A 8 -36.71 -10.27 -20.91
CA VAL A 8 -36.02 -10.75 -19.72
C VAL A 8 -36.43 -12.18 -19.39
N ASP A 9 -37.72 -12.50 -19.51
CA ASP A 9 -38.22 -13.83 -19.21
C ASP A 9 -37.76 -14.86 -20.26
N GLU A 10 -37.82 -14.52 -21.54
CA GLU A 10 -37.23 -15.33 -22.61
C GLU A 10 -35.74 -15.63 -22.33
N ALA A 11 -34.98 -14.64 -21.85
CA ALA A 11 -33.57 -14.82 -21.54
C ALA A 11 -33.31 -15.66 -20.28
N LYS A 12 -34.25 -15.77 -19.34
CA LYS A 12 -34.11 -16.63 -18.15
C LYS A 12 -34.22 -18.11 -18.50
N GLU A 13 -35.09 -18.44 -19.46
CA GLU A 13 -35.33 -19.80 -19.94
C GLU A 13 -34.17 -20.36 -20.77
N VAL A 14 -33.27 -19.50 -21.27
CA VAL A 14 -32.11 -19.94 -22.03
C VAL A 14 -31.08 -20.61 -21.13
N GLU A 15 -30.73 -21.85 -21.46
CA GLU A 15 -29.67 -22.60 -20.80
C GLU A 15 -28.41 -22.70 -21.68
N ILE A 16 -27.24 -22.48 -21.08
CA ILE A 16 -25.94 -22.60 -21.75
C ILE A 16 -25.43 -24.03 -21.58
N LYS A 17 -25.88 -24.92 -22.47
CA LYS A 17 -25.55 -26.37 -22.43
C LYS A 17 -24.32 -26.76 -23.24
N THR A 18 -23.95 -25.94 -24.21
CA THR A 18 -22.83 -26.18 -25.13
C THR A 18 -21.48 -26.11 -24.41
N GLU A 19 -20.54 -26.95 -24.83
CA GLU A 19 -19.20 -26.98 -24.22
C GLU A 19 -18.47 -25.66 -24.44
N GLU A 20 -18.63 -25.05 -25.61
CA GLU A 20 -18.03 -23.75 -25.94
C GLU A 20 -18.49 -22.65 -24.96
N GLY A 21 -19.78 -22.66 -24.61
CA GLY A 21 -20.32 -21.73 -23.62
C GLY A 21 -19.80 -22.00 -22.21
N LYS A 22 -19.70 -23.27 -21.79
CA LYS A 22 -19.17 -23.65 -20.47
C LYS A 22 -17.69 -23.33 -20.32
N GLU A 23 -16.87 -23.64 -21.33
CA GLU A 23 -15.43 -23.36 -21.34
C GLU A 23 -15.16 -21.86 -21.19
N PHE A 24 -15.88 -21.02 -21.94
CA PHE A 24 -15.79 -19.57 -21.82
C PHE A 24 -16.10 -19.09 -20.39
N LEU A 25 -17.18 -19.60 -19.80
CA LEU A 25 -17.63 -19.19 -18.47
C LEU A 25 -16.70 -19.69 -17.35
N ASN A 26 -16.14 -20.89 -17.49
CA ASN A 26 -15.25 -21.50 -16.49
C ASN A 26 -13.87 -20.81 -16.38
N LYS A 27 -13.52 -19.95 -17.34
CA LYS A 27 -12.32 -19.10 -17.25
C LYS A 27 -12.41 -18.05 -16.12
N TYR A 28 -13.63 -17.67 -15.73
CA TYR A 28 -13.88 -16.56 -14.82
C TYR A 28 -14.25 -17.04 -13.42
N ASP A 29 -14.01 -16.18 -12.42
CA ASP A 29 -14.46 -16.44 -11.05
C ASP A 29 -15.99 -16.35 -10.93
N GLU A 30 -16.58 -17.01 -9.93
CA GLU A 30 -18.04 -17.16 -9.80
C GLU A 30 -18.85 -15.85 -9.94
N PRO A 31 -18.45 -14.70 -9.36
CA PRO A 31 -19.16 -13.45 -9.58
C PRO A 31 -19.17 -13.01 -11.05
N THR A 32 -18.00 -13.00 -11.69
CA THR A 32 -17.86 -12.60 -13.10
C THR A 32 -18.55 -13.59 -14.02
N LYS A 33 -18.42 -14.88 -13.73
CA LYS A 33 -19.09 -15.99 -14.43
C LYS A 33 -20.60 -15.80 -14.43
N SER A 34 -21.22 -15.54 -13.28
CA SER A 34 -22.66 -15.32 -13.18
C SER A 34 -23.12 -14.08 -13.96
N GLU A 35 -22.36 -12.98 -13.93
CA GLU A 35 -22.67 -11.81 -14.75
C GLU A 35 -22.55 -12.09 -16.25
N TYR A 36 -21.50 -12.79 -16.66
CA TYR A 36 -21.23 -13.12 -18.06
C TYR A 36 -22.28 -14.08 -18.60
N GLU A 37 -22.66 -15.09 -17.83
CA GLU A 37 -23.74 -16.02 -18.15
C GLU A 37 -25.05 -15.26 -18.40
N ASN A 38 -25.45 -14.38 -17.46
CA ASN A 38 -26.68 -13.59 -17.58
C ASN A 38 -26.71 -12.65 -18.79
N ARG A 39 -25.55 -12.14 -19.22
CA ARG A 39 -25.42 -11.29 -20.41
C ARG A 39 -25.40 -12.11 -21.70
N LEU A 40 -24.73 -13.26 -21.68
CA LEU A 40 -24.67 -14.18 -22.80
C LEU A 40 -26.04 -14.79 -23.10
N LYS A 41 -26.81 -15.22 -22.08
CA LYS A 41 -28.19 -15.71 -22.23
C LYS A 41 -29.09 -14.73 -22.97
N LYS A 42 -28.98 -13.42 -22.71
CA LYS A 42 -29.74 -12.38 -23.44
C LYS A 42 -29.39 -12.33 -24.92
N TYR A 43 -28.11 -12.50 -25.25
CA TYR A 43 -27.69 -12.56 -26.65
C TYR A 43 -28.17 -13.85 -27.33
N LEU A 44 -28.10 -14.98 -26.64
CA LEU A 44 -28.63 -16.26 -27.15
C LEU A 44 -30.14 -16.19 -27.37
N ALA A 45 -30.90 -15.63 -26.43
CA ALA A 45 -32.34 -15.38 -26.59
C ALA A 45 -32.64 -14.48 -27.79
N TYR A 46 -31.88 -13.39 -27.95
CA TYR A 46 -31.98 -12.51 -29.13
C TYR A 46 -31.70 -13.24 -30.45
N ARG A 47 -30.69 -14.10 -30.47
CA ARG A 47 -30.26 -14.78 -31.68
C ARG A 47 -31.11 -16.01 -32.00
N GLY A 48 -31.80 -16.59 -31.02
CA GLY A 48 -32.44 -17.89 -31.15
C GLY A 48 -31.45 -19.01 -31.47
N LYS A 49 -30.19 -18.85 -31.02
CA LYS A 49 -29.07 -19.74 -31.31
C LYS A 49 -28.34 -20.15 -30.04
N ASN A 50 -27.68 -21.30 -30.07
CA ASN A 50 -26.75 -21.73 -29.02
C ASN A 50 -25.32 -21.21 -29.29
N CYS A 51 -24.42 -21.31 -28.30
CA CYS A 51 -23.05 -20.80 -28.44
C CYS A 51 -22.26 -21.42 -29.60
N LYS A 52 -22.44 -22.71 -29.87
CA LYS A 52 -21.79 -23.40 -30.98
C LYS A 52 -22.25 -22.84 -32.33
N GLU A 53 -23.56 -22.67 -32.52
CA GLU A 53 -24.13 -22.08 -33.75
C GLU A 53 -23.67 -20.64 -33.99
N LEU A 54 -23.40 -19.87 -32.94
CA LEU A 54 -22.81 -18.54 -33.05
C LEU A 54 -21.36 -18.58 -33.51
N ILE A 55 -20.60 -19.56 -33.02
CA ILE A 55 -19.19 -19.77 -33.40
C ILE A 55 -19.12 -20.30 -34.84
N ASP A 56 -19.95 -21.26 -35.21
CA ASP A 56 -20.03 -21.80 -36.57
C ASP A 56 -20.39 -20.70 -37.59
N GLU A 57 -21.28 -19.78 -37.23
CA GLU A 57 -21.59 -18.60 -38.05
C GLU A 57 -20.39 -17.67 -38.18
N ALA A 58 -19.70 -17.38 -37.08
CA ALA A 58 -18.50 -16.55 -37.11
C ALA A 58 -17.39 -17.20 -37.92
N GLU A 59 -17.21 -18.52 -37.82
CA GLU A 59 -16.21 -19.25 -38.57
C GLU A 59 -16.47 -19.18 -40.09
N LYS A 60 -17.72 -19.36 -40.52
CA LYS A 60 -18.11 -19.22 -41.94
C LYS A 60 -17.76 -17.82 -42.47
N ASP A 61 -18.15 -16.78 -41.74
CA ASP A 61 -17.87 -15.38 -42.07
C ASP A 61 -16.34 -15.10 -42.11
N TRP A 62 -15.56 -15.76 -41.27
CA TRP A 62 -14.09 -15.64 -41.27
C TRP A 62 -13.41 -16.37 -42.44
N ARG A 63 -13.97 -17.49 -42.90
CA ARG A 63 -13.43 -18.27 -44.02
C ARG A 63 -13.53 -17.55 -45.36
N GLU A 64 -14.51 -16.67 -45.53
CA GLU A 64 -14.71 -15.87 -46.77
C GLU A 64 -13.59 -14.84 -47.01
N GLY A 65 -12.69 -14.62 -46.04
CA GLY A 65 -11.56 -13.71 -46.17
C GLY A 65 -11.92 -12.26 -45.88
N LYS A 66 -10.94 -11.45 -45.42
CA LYS A 66 -11.19 -10.11 -44.84
C LYS A 66 -11.93 -9.12 -45.76
N ARG A 67 -11.84 -9.29 -47.08
CA ARG A 67 -12.42 -8.38 -48.07
C ARG A 67 -13.90 -8.68 -48.34
N ASP A 68 -14.26 -9.95 -48.32
CA ASP A 68 -15.60 -10.42 -48.67
C ASP A 68 -16.45 -10.78 -47.43
N ARG A 69 -15.81 -10.78 -46.24
CA ARG A 69 -16.46 -10.96 -44.94
C ARG A 69 -17.64 -10.01 -44.75
N GLU A 70 -18.79 -10.56 -44.37
CA GLU A 70 -20.01 -9.81 -44.13
C GLU A 70 -20.09 -9.17 -42.73
N PHE A 71 -19.26 -9.61 -41.78
CA PHE A 71 -19.24 -9.15 -40.39
C PHE A 71 -20.59 -9.34 -39.70
N LEU A 72 -21.18 -10.53 -39.88
CA LEU A 72 -22.51 -10.87 -39.38
C LEU A 72 -22.59 -10.71 -37.86
N SER A 73 -21.59 -11.21 -37.12
CA SER A 73 -21.54 -11.11 -35.67
C SER A 73 -21.60 -9.65 -35.20
N GLU A 74 -20.80 -8.76 -35.79
CA GLU A 74 -20.79 -7.32 -35.49
C GLU A 74 -22.12 -6.64 -35.85
N LYS A 75 -22.72 -6.98 -37.01
CA LYS A 75 -24.05 -6.50 -37.41
C LYS A 75 -25.12 -6.88 -36.39
N HIS A 76 -25.15 -8.13 -35.94
CA HIS A 76 -26.11 -8.62 -34.95
C HIS A 76 -25.92 -7.98 -33.58
N ILE A 77 -24.67 -7.77 -33.15
CA ILE A 77 -24.35 -7.10 -31.89
C ILE A 77 -24.82 -5.64 -31.91
N ASN A 78 -24.61 -4.93 -33.01
CA ASN A 78 -25.10 -3.56 -33.17
C ASN A 78 -26.64 -3.48 -33.18
N LYS A 79 -27.31 -4.46 -33.80
CA LYS A 79 -28.78 -4.55 -33.80
C LYS A 79 -29.32 -4.80 -32.39
N LEU A 80 -28.73 -5.73 -31.64
CA LEU A 80 -29.09 -5.94 -30.23
C LEU A 80 -28.92 -4.65 -29.43
N GLY A 81 -27.78 -3.97 -29.56
CA GLY A 81 -27.54 -2.72 -28.84
C GLY A 81 -28.59 -1.63 -29.12
N LYS A 82 -29.06 -1.53 -30.37
CA LYS A 82 -30.15 -0.62 -30.77
C LYS A 82 -31.48 -1.01 -30.12
N GLN A 83 -31.84 -2.29 -30.19
CA GLN A 83 -33.08 -2.79 -29.60
C GLN A 83 -33.10 -2.66 -28.08
N MET A 84 -31.97 -2.93 -27.41
CA MET A 84 -31.86 -2.72 -25.97
C MET A 84 -32.02 -1.24 -25.59
N LYS A 85 -31.56 -0.32 -26.43
CA LYS A 85 -31.80 1.12 -26.23
C LYS A 85 -33.27 1.48 -26.41
N GLU A 86 -33.95 0.89 -27.39
CA GLU A 86 -35.39 1.05 -27.61
C GLU A 86 -36.23 0.47 -26.45
N MET A 87 -35.74 -0.59 -25.79
CA MET A 87 -36.31 -1.18 -24.56
C MET A 87 -35.89 -0.46 -23.26
N ASP A 88 -35.32 0.75 -23.36
CA ASP A 88 -34.90 1.56 -22.21
C ASP A 88 -33.95 0.83 -21.24
N TYR A 89 -32.96 0.11 -21.78
CA TYR A 89 -31.82 -0.35 -21.00
C TYR A 89 -30.79 0.77 -20.83
N SER A 90 -30.20 0.87 -19.64
CA SER A 90 -29.13 1.85 -19.39
C SER A 90 -27.93 1.65 -20.32
N SER A 91 -27.35 2.74 -20.82
CA SER A 91 -26.17 2.71 -21.70
C SER A 91 -25.01 1.88 -21.13
N ASN A 92 -24.79 1.96 -19.81
CA ASN A 92 -23.78 1.16 -19.13
C ASN A 92 -24.07 -0.33 -19.20
N TYR A 93 -25.33 -0.74 -19.01
CA TYR A 93 -25.71 -2.15 -19.09
C TYR A 93 -25.50 -2.70 -20.51
N ILE A 94 -25.93 -1.96 -21.53
CA ILE A 94 -25.74 -2.36 -22.93
C ILE A 94 -24.24 -2.46 -23.23
N ALA A 95 -23.43 -1.47 -22.82
CA ALA A 95 -21.98 -1.52 -23.00
C ALA A 95 -21.34 -2.76 -22.33
N ASN A 96 -21.79 -3.16 -21.15
CA ASN A 96 -21.28 -4.35 -20.46
C ASN A 96 -21.65 -5.65 -21.19
N ILE A 97 -22.82 -5.73 -21.83
CA ILE A 97 -23.17 -6.84 -22.71
C ILE A 97 -22.23 -6.88 -23.90
N LEU A 98 -22.01 -5.73 -24.58
CA LEU A 98 -21.07 -5.66 -25.71
C LEU A 98 -19.67 -6.13 -25.33
N THR A 99 -19.16 -5.72 -24.18
CA THR A 99 -17.85 -6.17 -23.66
C THR A 99 -17.84 -7.69 -23.41
N THR A 100 -18.92 -8.25 -22.88
CA THR A 100 -19.03 -9.71 -22.66
C THR A 100 -19.01 -10.46 -23.98
N LEU A 101 -19.73 -9.97 -25.00
CA LEU A 101 -19.77 -10.60 -26.33
C LEU A 101 -18.42 -10.49 -27.03
N GLN A 102 -17.74 -9.35 -26.95
CA GLN A 102 -16.37 -9.21 -27.43
C GLN A 102 -15.42 -10.22 -26.77
N ALA A 103 -15.54 -10.41 -25.45
CA ALA A 103 -14.74 -11.38 -24.72
C ALA A 103 -15.04 -12.83 -25.15
N PHE A 104 -16.32 -13.17 -25.36
CA PHE A 104 -16.76 -14.49 -25.85
C PHE A 104 -16.16 -14.81 -27.21
N TYR A 105 -16.37 -13.95 -28.22
CA TYR A 105 -15.85 -14.18 -29.56
C TYR A 105 -14.31 -14.16 -29.60
N LYS A 106 -13.66 -13.30 -28.80
CA LYS A 106 -12.20 -13.29 -28.64
C LYS A 106 -11.66 -14.57 -28.03
N PHE A 107 -12.33 -15.14 -27.03
CA PHE A 107 -11.94 -16.40 -26.39
C PHE A 107 -11.91 -17.55 -27.41
N HIS A 108 -12.89 -17.61 -28.30
CA HIS A 108 -12.95 -18.60 -29.38
C HIS A 108 -12.16 -18.20 -30.64
N GLN A 109 -11.22 -17.25 -30.54
CA GLN A 109 -10.34 -16.79 -31.65
C GLN A 109 -11.03 -16.05 -32.81
N PHE A 110 -12.31 -15.72 -32.70
CA PHE A 110 -13.07 -14.96 -33.70
C PHE A 110 -13.21 -13.49 -33.29
N SER A 111 -12.10 -12.82 -32.97
CA SER A 111 -12.10 -11.44 -32.45
C SER A 111 -12.88 -10.45 -33.33
N LEU A 112 -13.85 -9.77 -32.74
CA LEU A 112 -14.69 -8.79 -33.45
C LEU A 112 -13.92 -7.55 -33.85
N ASN A 113 -14.26 -6.97 -35.00
CA ASN A 113 -13.70 -5.67 -35.40
C ASN A 113 -14.34 -4.53 -34.59
N SER A 114 -13.56 -3.92 -33.69
CA SER A 114 -14.01 -2.83 -32.81
C SER A 114 -14.50 -1.59 -33.56
N ASP A 115 -13.96 -1.31 -34.74
CA ASP A 115 -14.33 -0.11 -35.52
C ASP A 115 -15.71 -0.25 -36.15
N ARG A 116 -16.20 -1.48 -36.30
CA ARG A 116 -17.55 -1.78 -36.80
C ARG A 116 -18.59 -1.83 -35.68
N LEU A 117 -18.17 -1.85 -34.41
CA LEU A 117 -19.09 -1.86 -33.28
C LEU A 117 -19.48 -0.44 -32.92
N LYS A 118 -20.78 -0.18 -32.83
CA LYS A 118 -21.30 1.13 -32.43
C LYS A 118 -20.87 1.42 -31.00
N ARG A 119 -20.11 2.50 -30.82
CA ARG A 119 -19.76 2.99 -29.49
C ARG A 119 -21.02 3.45 -28.79
N ILE A 120 -21.29 2.84 -27.63
CA ILE A 120 -22.34 3.30 -26.74
C ILE A 120 -21.70 4.30 -25.81
N GLU A 121 -22.10 5.57 -25.96
CA GLU A 121 -21.71 6.60 -25.00
C GLU A 121 -22.28 6.24 -23.64
N ARG A 122 -21.36 5.96 -22.70
CA ARG A 122 -21.71 5.72 -21.32
C ARG A 122 -22.10 7.06 -20.72
N ILE A 123 -23.41 7.29 -20.61
CA ILE A 123 -23.92 8.43 -19.87
C ILE A 123 -23.60 8.17 -18.40
N ASN A 124 -22.58 8.87 -17.90
CA ASN A 124 -22.26 8.87 -16.48
C ASN A 124 -23.29 9.72 -15.74
N ASN A 125 -24.50 9.20 -15.52
CA ASN A 125 -25.48 9.78 -14.58
C ASN A 125 -25.03 9.68 -13.11
N SER A 126 -23.74 9.39 -12.87
CA SER A 126 -23.12 9.27 -11.55
C SER A 126 -22.84 10.66 -10.96
N GLN A 127 -23.84 11.54 -10.89
CA GLN A 127 -23.83 12.54 -9.83
C GLN A 127 -24.29 11.83 -8.55
N THR A 128 -23.44 10.94 -8.04
CA THR A 128 -23.61 10.46 -6.66
C THR A 128 -23.55 11.68 -5.77
N LYS A 129 -24.64 11.93 -5.03
CA LYS A 129 -24.77 13.06 -4.12
C LYS A 129 -23.50 13.16 -3.26
N ARG A 130 -22.90 14.35 -3.23
CA ARG A 130 -21.82 14.64 -2.29
C ARG A 130 -22.42 14.63 -0.90
N ILE A 131 -22.01 13.66 -0.07
CA ILE A 131 -22.46 13.56 1.31
C ILE A 131 -21.79 14.69 2.11
N GLU A 132 -22.58 15.54 2.75
CA GLU A 132 -22.06 16.57 3.62
C GLU A 132 -21.86 16.03 5.05
N LYS A 133 -20.89 16.59 5.78
CA LYS A 133 -20.64 16.24 7.18
C LYS A 133 -21.90 16.36 8.06
N LYS A 134 -22.77 17.36 7.80
CA LYS A 134 -24.05 17.53 8.51
C LYS A 134 -25.00 16.34 8.31
N GLU A 135 -25.00 15.76 7.11
CA GLU A 135 -25.83 14.61 6.78
C GLU A 135 -25.30 13.35 7.48
N VAL A 136 -23.98 13.19 7.57
CA VAL A 136 -23.38 12.10 8.36
C VAL A 136 -23.73 12.22 9.83
N ILE A 137 -23.69 13.43 10.40
CA ILE A 137 -24.13 13.70 11.79
C ILE A 137 -25.60 13.31 11.96
N GLN A 138 -26.45 13.68 11.00
CA GLN A 138 -27.87 13.34 11.01
C GLN A 138 -28.08 11.82 11.00
N LEU A 139 -27.46 11.10 10.07
CA LEU A 139 -27.48 9.62 10.01
C LEU A 139 -26.97 8.96 11.30
N TYR A 140 -25.91 9.52 11.89
CA TYR A 140 -25.33 9.03 13.15
C TYR A 140 -26.28 9.21 14.34
N ASN A 141 -27.03 10.31 14.37
CA ASN A 141 -27.98 10.63 15.44
C ASN A 141 -29.31 9.86 15.30
N THR A 142 -29.69 9.45 14.09
CA THR A 142 -30.90 8.67 13.82
C THR A 142 -30.92 7.29 14.50
N THR A 143 -29.76 6.68 14.79
CA THR A 143 -29.71 5.33 15.36
C THR A 143 -29.11 5.27 16.76
N THR A 144 -29.71 4.50 17.66
CA THR A 144 -29.15 4.19 18.98
C THR A 144 -28.24 2.94 18.96
N SER A 145 -28.19 2.24 17.83
CA SER A 145 -27.40 1.02 17.68
C SER A 145 -25.91 1.34 17.58
N LYS A 146 -25.14 1.02 18.62
CA LYS A 146 -23.67 1.14 18.64
C LYS A 146 -23.00 0.47 17.43
N ARG A 147 -23.50 -0.68 17.00
CA ARG A 147 -23.04 -1.36 15.78
C ARG A 147 -23.22 -0.50 14.53
N ASN A 148 -24.40 0.08 14.38
CA ASN A 148 -24.73 0.86 13.18
C ASN A 148 -23.89 2.14 13.13
N LYS A 149 -23.71 2.80 14.28
CA LYS A 149 -22.82 3.95 14.46
C LYS A 149 -21.38 3.61 14.08
N ALA A 150 -20.86 2.49 14.58
CA ALA A 150 -19.52 2.03 14.25
C ALA A 150 -19.36 1.77 12.75
N ILE A 151 -20.29 1.04 12.11
CA ILE A 151 -20.23 0.75 10.66
C ILE A 151 -20.29 2.04 9.83
N LEU A 152 -21.19 2.97 10.17
CA LEU A 152 -21.34 4.25 9.46
C LEU A 152 -20.03 5.05 9.49
N LEU A 153 -19.46 5.23 10.69
CA LEU A 153 -18.20 5.97 10.85
C LEU A 153 -17.02 5.24 10.22
N PHE A 154 -17.01 3.91 10.29
CA PHE A 154 -15.98 3.13 9.62
C PHE A 154 -15.97 3.38 8.12
N LEU A 155 -17.13 3.31 7.46
CA LEU A 155 -17.24 3.59 6.02
C LEU A 155 -16.88 5.05 5.68
N TYR A 156 -17.31 6.00 6.52
CA TYR A 156 -17.07 7.42 6.28
C TYR A 156 -15.60 7.83 6.46
N GLN A 157 -14.92 7.31 7.48
CA GLN A 157 -13.56 7.73 7.85
C GLN A 157 -12.47 6.91 7.15
N THR A 158 -12.73 5.65 6.79
CA THR A 158 -11.70 4.79 6.17
C THR A 158 -11.77 4.75 4.64
N GLY A 159 -12.87 5.21 4.04
CA GLY A 159 -13.10 5.11 2.60
C GLY A 159 -13.17 3.67 2.06
N GLN A 160 -13.30 2.66 2.92
CA GLN A 160 -13.28 1.26 2.51
C GLN A 160 -14.56 0.82 1.80
N ALA A 161 -14.43 -0.13 0.88
CA ALA A 161 -15.59 -0.77 0.27
C ALA A 161 -16.34 -1.63 1.29
N ALA A 162 -17.67 -1.74 1.16
CA ALA A 162 -18.49 -2.55 2.07
C ALA A 162 -17.95 -3.98 2.25
N GLN A 163 -17.47 -4.59 1.17
CA GLN A 163 -16.91 -5.94 1.20
C GLN A 163 -15.65 -6.02 2.09
N GLN A 164 -14.77 -5.01 2.03
CA GLN A 164 -13.57 -4.97 2.88
C GLN A 164 -13.93 -4.81 4.35
N VAL A 165 -14.94 -3.97 4.66
CA VAL A 165 -15.44 -3.82 6.03
C VAL A 165 -16.09 -5.11 6.55
N VAL A 166 -16.80 -5.81 5.67
CA VAL A 166 -17.42 -7.11 5.96
C VAL A 166 -16.37 -8.15 6.30
N GLU A 167 -15.25 -8.20 5.59
CA GLU A 167 -14.20 -9.22 5.70
C GLU A 167 -13.34 -9.11 6.98
N LEU A 168 -13.35 -7.97 7.66
CA LEU A 168 -12.57 -7.74 8.88
C LEU A 168 -12.92 -8.71 10.02
N ASN A 169 -11.89 -9.17 10.71
CA ASN A 169 -11.94 -9.91 11.96
C ASN A 169 -11.47 -9.05 13.12
N TYR A 170 -11.76 -9.47 14.35
CA TYR A 170 -11.31 -8.72 15.53
C TYR A 170 -9.78 -8.62 15.61
N ARG A 171 -9.05 -9.65 15.16
CA ARG A 171 -7.58 -9.65 15.09
C ARG A 171 -7.00 -8.46 14.31
N ASP A 172 -7.73 -7.94 13.32
CA ASP A 172 -7.24 -6.89 12.43
C ASP A 172 -7.24 -5.50 13.10
N VAL A 173 -7.95 -5.36 14.22
CA VAL A 173 -8.02 -4.13 15.01
C VAL A 173 -7.51 -4.31 16.44
N LYS A 174 -7.34 -5.55 16.90
CA LYS A 174 -7.13 -5.89 18.31
C LYS A 174 -5.92 -5.17 18.90
N GLN A 175 -4.75 -5.29 18.27
CA GLN A 175 -3.51 -4.73 18.78
C GLN A 175 -3.62 -3.20 18.93
N GLU A 176 -4.05 -2.53 17.86
CA GLU A 176 -4.19 -1.08 17.83
C GLU A 176 -5.25 -0.55 18.81
N LEU A 177 -6.33 -1.31 19.05
CA LEU A 177 -7.33 -1.00 20.07
C LEU A 177 -6.80 -1.17 21.50
N GLU A 178 -6.03 -2.23 21.76
CA GLU A 178 -5.44 -2.50 23.08
C GLU A 178 -4.32 -1.51 23.42
N GLU A 179 -3.61 -1.00 22.42
CA GLU A 179 -2.59 0.06 22.56
C GLU A 179 -3.20 1.47 22.57
N ASP A 180 -4.53 1.60 22.51
CA ASP A 180 -5.26 2.89 22.49
C ASP A 180 -4.79 3.88 21.42
N LYS A 181 -4.30 3.37 20.28
CA LYS A 181 -3.80 4.18 19.18
C LYS A 181 -4.93 4.84 18.40
N VAL A 182 -4.77 6.16 18.17
CA VAL A 182 -5.72 6.98 17.41
C VAL A 182 -4.93 7.93 16.51
N PRO A 183 -5.24 8.04 15.20
CA PRO A 183 -6.14 7.20 14.41
C PRO A 183 -5.73 5.72 14.44
N LEU A 184 -6.69 4.79 14.47
CA LEU A 184 -6.40 3.35 14.48
C LEU A 184 -5.97 2.88 13.09
N MET A 185 -4.87 2.14 13.01
CA MET A 185 -4.35 1.62 11.73
C MET A 185 -5.04 0.31 11.33
N LEU A 186 -5.33 0.17 10.04
CA LEU A 186 -5.89 -1.03 9.43
C LEU A 186 -5.02 -1.45 8.26
N GLU A 187 -4.54 -2.69 8.30
CA GLU A 187 -3.74 -3.27 7.23
C GLU A 187 -4.58 -4.22 6.39
N TYR A 188 -4.60 -3.98 5.08
CA TYR A 188 -5.27 -4.83 4.11
C TYR A 188 -4.25 -5.50 3.22
N SER A 189 -4.38 -6.82 3.07
CA SER A 189 -3.62 -7.57 2.09
C SER A 189 -4.28 -7.48 0.70
N GLY A 190 -3.44 -7.50 -0.34
CA GLY A 190 -3.91 -7.59 -1.72
C GLY A 190 -4.83 -8.78 -1.97
N ARG A 191 -5.79 -8.66 -2.90
CA ARG A 191 -6.77 -9.73 -3.18
C ARG A 191 -6.24 -10.69 -4.24
N LYS A 192 -6.09 -11.97 -3.90
CA LYS A 192 -5.89 -13.06 -4.88
C LYS A 192 -4.79 -12.78 -5.92
N GLY A 193 -3.64 -12.25 -5.50
CA GLY A 193 -2.53 -11.92 -6.41
C GLY A 193 -2.73 -10.66 -7.26
N HIS A 194 -3.79 -9.90 -7.01
CA HIS A 194 -4.09 -8.61 -7.64
C HIS A 194 -4.30 -7.54 -6.55
N GLY A 195 -3.64 -6.39 -6.72
CA GLY A 195 -3.63 -5.33 -5.73
C GLY A 195 -2.46 -5.43 -4.74
N ASN A 196 -1.96 -4.26 -4.35
CA ASN A 196 -0.90 -4.09 -3.38
C ASN A 196 -1.47 -4.10 -1.96
N ASP A 197 -0.69 -4.64 -1.01
CA ASP A 197 -0.95 -4.39 0.40
C ASP A 197 -0.99 -2.88 0.66
N TYR A 198 -1.97 -2.45 1.46
CA TYR A 198 -2.18 -1.06 1.77
C TYR A 198 -2.65 -0.88 3.20
N VAL A 199 -2.52 0.36 3.68
CA VAL A 199 -2.90 0.76 5.02
C VAL A 199 -3.90 1.89 4.95
N THR A 200 -4.90 1.88 5.83
CA THR A 200 -5.84 2.98 6.04
C THR A 200 -6.00 3.22 7.53
N PHE A 201 -6.69 4.32 7.88
CA PHE A 201 -6.89 4.71 9.27
C PHE A 201 -8.36 4.93 9.59
N LEU A 202 -8.73 4.64 10.83
CA LEU A 202 -10.01 4.97 11.43
C LEU A 202 -9.79 6.12 12.42
N GLY A 203 -10.48 7.24 12.21
CA GLY A 203 -10.37 8.41 13.08
C GLY A 203 -10.97 8.17 14.48
N ASN A 204 -10.74 9.11 15.39
CA ASN A 204 -11.14 9.05 16.79
C ASN A 204 -12.63 8.69 16.98
N ASP A 205 -13.52 9.36 16.25
CA ASP A 205 -14.96 9.11 16.39
C ASP A 205 -15.33 7.67 16.01
N GLY A 206 -14.71 7.15 14.95
CA GLY A 206 -14.86 5.78 14.52
C GLY A 206 -14.29 4.80 15.55
N VAL A 207 -13.12 5.09 16.11
CA VAL A 207 -12.49 4.27 17.17
C VAL A 207 -13.37 4.21 18.41
N GLU A 208 -13.90 5.35 18.87
CA GLU A 208 -14.82 5.39 20.01
C GLU A 208 -16.10 4.59 19.76
N ALA A 209 -16.72 4.77 18.59
CA ALA A 209 -17.90 4.02 18.22
C ALA A 209 -17.63 2.52 18.11
N LEU A 210 -16.45 2.14 17.62
CA LEU A 210 -15.99 0.76 17.52
C LEU A 210 -15.80 0.13 18.91
N LYS A 211 -15.14 0.83 19.84
CA LYS A 211 -14.97 0.40 21.24
C LYS A 211 -16.33 0.14 21.91
N GLN A 212 -17.26 1.10 21.80
CA GLN A 212 -18.62 0.96 22.35
C GLN A 212 -19.41 -0.20 21.72
N TYR A 213 -19.16 -0.49 20.44
CA TYR A 213 -19.76 -1.64 19.78
C TYR A 213 -19.18 -2.97 20.29
N ILE A 214 -17.86 -3.06 20.41
CA ILE A 214 -17.16 -4.26 20.90
C ILE A 214 -17.62 -4.58 22.32
N GLU A 215 -17.58 -3.60 23.23
CA GLU A 215 -18.04 -3.76 24.61
C GLU A 215 -19.49 -4.29 24.67
N LYS A 216 -20.39 -3.70 23.87
CA LYS A 216 -21.79 -4.14 23.78
C LYS A 216 -21.90 -5.57 23.22
N LYS A 217 -21.04 -5.95 22.27
CA LYS A 217 -21.02 -7.29 21.68
C LYS A 217 -20.52 -8.32 22.68
N GLU A 218 -19.46 -8.03 23.42
CA GLU A 218 -18.92 -8.90 24.48
C GLU A 218 -19.94 -9.11 25.60
N LYS A 219 -20.57 -8.03 26.06
CA LYS A 219 -21.64 -8.11 27.06
C LYS A 219 -22.80 -9.02 26.61
N LYS A 220 -23.14 -9.00 25.32
CA LYS A 220 -24.18 -9.88 24.76
C LYS A 220 -23.73 -11.33 24.58
N LEU A 221 -22.44 -11.55 24.29
CA LEU A 221 -21.86 -12.89 24.17
C LEU A 221 -21.61 -13.53 25.55
N GLY A 222 -21.47 -12.73 26.61
CA GLY A 222 -21.04 -13.18 27.93
C GLY A 222 -19.56 -13.54 27.99
N ARG A 223 -18.77 -13.14 26.98
CA ARG A 223 -17.34 -13.41 26.86
C ARG A 223 -16.67 -12.39 25.93
N GLN A 224 -15.35 -12.34 25.99
CA GLN A 224 -14.54 -11.57 25.05
C GLN A 224 -14.65 -12.10 23.60
N ILE A 225 -14.47 -11.22 22.63
CA ILE A 225 -14.44 -11.57 21.21
C ILE A 225 -13.14 -12.32 20.90
N ARG A 226 -13.23 -13.43 20.16
CA ARG A 226 -12.03 -14.18 19.73
C ARG A 226 -11.39 -13.52 18.51
N ARG A 227 -10.07 -13.71 18.35
CA ARG A 227 -9.27 -13.11 17.27
C ARG A 227 -9.87 -13.33 15.87
N ASP A 228 -10.28 -14.56 15.57
CA ASP A 228 -10.79 -14.94 14.24
C ASP A 228 -12.28 -14.73 14.06
N GLU A 229 -12.98 -14.16 15.06
CA GLU A 229 -14.37 -13.80 14.92
C GLU A 229 -14.53 -12.54 14.08
N PRO A 230 -15.62 -12.44 13.28
CA PRO A 230 -15.88 -11.27 12.45
C PRO A 230 -15.95 -10.02 13.33
N LEU A 231 -15.34 -8.93 12.90
CA LEU A 231 -15.39 -7.65 13.62
C LEU A 231 -16.85 -7.21 13.72
N PHE A 232 -17.50 -7.04 12.55
CA PHE A 232 -18.91 -6.70 12.45
C PHE A 232 -19.80 -7.94 12.21
N SER A 233 -20.70 -8.19 13.14
CA SER A 233 -21.59 -9.34 13.12
C SER A 233 -23.02 -9.02 12.69
N SER A 234 -23.72 -10.07 12.23
CA SER A 234 -25.16 -10.06 11.99
C SER A 234 -25.94 -9.66 13.25
N LYS A 235 -27.17 -9.13 13.06
CA LYS A 235 -28.02 -8.71 14.19
C LYS A 235 -28.60 -9.93 14.91
N LYS A 236 -28.87 -10.99 14.15
CA LYS A 236 -29.51 -12.23 14.63
C LYS A 236 -28.51 -13.16 15.31
N ASP A 237 -27.29 -13.21 14.78
CA ASP A 237 -26.24 -14.10 15.25
C ASP A 237 -24.92 -13.32 15.32
N LEU A 238 -24.40 -13.17 16.53
CA LEU A 238 -23.18 -12.41 16.80
C LEU A 238 -21.90 -13.14 16.37
N THR A 239 -21.98 -14.44 16.07
CA THR A 239 -20.85 -15.23 15.56
C THR A 239 -20.74 -15.14 14.03
N LYS A 240 -21.85 -14.82 13.35
CA LYS A 240 -21.90 -14.71 11.89
C LYS A 240 -21.54 -13.31 11.41
N ARG A 241 -20.77 -13.26 10.34
CA ARG A 241 -20.36 -12.05 9.64
C ARG A 241 -21.57 -11.29 9.09
N ILE A 242 -21.56 -9.96 9.17
CA ILE A 242 -22.52 -9.13 8.45
C ILE A 242 -22.29 -9.24 6.94
N THR A 243 -23.31 -9.09 6.10
CA THR A 243 -23.16 -9.17 4.63
C THR A 243 -23.14 -7.77 4.01
N SER A 244 -22.53 -7.62 2.83
CA SER A 244 -22.54 -6.37 2.07
C SER A 244 -23.96 -5.84 1.76
N PRO A 245 -24.94 -6.69 1.40
CA PRO A 245 -26.35 -6.28 1.31
C PRO A 245 -26.92 -5.77 2.63
N ALA A 246 -26.56 -6.37 3.77
CA ALA A 246 -27.03 -5.91 5.08
C ALA A 246 -26.49 -4.53 5.45
N ILE A 247 -25.26 -4.19 5.05
CA ILE A 247 -24.72 -2.82 5.19
C ILE A 247 -25.48 -1.85 4.28
N SER A 248 -25.79 -2.26 3.04
CA SER A 248 -26.57 -1.41 2.12
C SER A 248 -27.97 -1.12 2.65
N ASN A 249 -28.66 -2.15 3.15
CA ASN A 249 -29.98 -2.02 3.79
C ASN A 249 -29.92 -1.17 5.06
N LEU A 250 -28.84 -1.31 5.85
CA LEU A 250 -28.61 -0.45 7.00
C LEU A 250 -28.55 1.03 6.60
N LEU A 251 -27.78 1.38 5.57
CA LEU A 251 -27.66 2.77 5.15
C LEU A 251 -28.95 3.31 4.52
N SER A 252 -29.70 2.49 3.77
CA SER A 252 -31.03 2.85 3.29
C SER A 252 -32.00 3.12 4.44
N TYR A 253 -31.99 2.27 5.46
CA TYR A 253 -32.78 2.48 6.68
C TYR A 253 -32.40 3.79 7.37
N LEU A 254 -31.10 4.07 7.58
CA LEU A 254 -30.67 5.33 8.20
C LEU A 254 -31.07 6.55 7.36
N ALA A 255 -30.91 6.49 6.04
CA ALA A 255 -31.28 7.57 5.15
C ALA A 255 -32.77 7.90 5.22
N LYS A 256 -33.63 6.87 5.19
CA LYS A 256 -35.09 7.01 5.35
C LYS A 256 -35.47 7.61 6.70
N GLU A 257 -35.01 6.98 7.79
CA GLU A 257 -35.38 7.39 9.16
C GLU A 257 -34.83 8.76 9.54
N SER A 258 -33.74 9.19 8.89
CA SER A 258 -33.19 10.53 9.06
C SER A 258 -33.99 11.61 8.34
N GLY A 259 -34.89 11.25 7.42
CA GLY A 259 -35.60 12.19 6.55
C GLY A 259 -34.74 12.76 5.42
N LEU A 260 -33.54 12.21 5.19
CA LEU A 260 -32.64 12.63 4.10
C LEU A 260 -33.07 12.08 2.74
N VAL A 261 -33.90 11.04 2.73
CA VAL A 261 -34.51 10.43 1.55
C VAL A 261 -35.90 9.98 1.92
N THR A 262 -36.85 10.18 1.02
CA THR A 262 -38.24 9.70 1.14
C THR A 262 -38.37 8.25 0.66
N GLU A 263 -39.47 7.58 1.02
CA GLU A 263 -39.72 6.21 0.54
C GLU A 263 -39.88 6.16 -0.98
N GLU A 264 -40.51 7.18 -1.56
CA GLU A 264 -40.71 7.32 -3.00
C GLU A 264 -39.39 7.50 -3.76
N GLU A 265 -38.45 8.26 -3.20
CA GLU A 265 -37.10 8.39 -3.78
C GLU A 265 -36.34 7.07 -3.73
N LEU A 266 -36.49 6.27 -2.67
CA LEU A 266 -35.87 4.95 -2.55
C LEU A 266 -36.49 3.90 -3.48
N SER A 267 -37.78 4.01 -3.82
CA SER A 267 -38.42 3.11 -4.78
C SER A 267 -38.08 3.46 -6.23
N ASN A 268 -37.94 4.75 -6.53
CA ASN A 268 -37.73 5.23 -7.89
C ASN A 268 -36.27 5.39 -8.28
N GLN A 269 -35.37 5.54 -7.29
CA GLN A 269 -33.96 5.80 -7.53
C GLN A 269 -33.06 5.01 -6.60
N ARG A 270 -31.79 4.90 -7.01
CA ARG A 270 -30.76 4.26 -6.19
C ARG A 270 -30.48 5.12 -4.96
N ASN A 271 -30.46 4.51 -3.78
CA ASN A 271 -30.14 5.19 -2.52
C ASN A 271 -28.86 6.04 -2.64
N PRO A 272 -28.94 7.37 -2.45
CA PRO A 272 -27.78 8.27 -2.55
C PRO A 272 -26.74 8.03 -1.43
N TYR A 273 -27.12 7.41 -0.32
CA TYR A 273 -26.25 7.11 0.82
C TYR A 273 -25.80 5.65 0.86
N MET A 274 -25.62 5.00 -0.29
CA MET A 274 -25.11 3.64 -0.34
C MET A 274 -23.61 3.55 0.05
N PRO A 275 -23.05 2.36 0.35
CA PRO A 275 -21.65 2.26 0.80
C PRO A 275 -20.63 2.86 -0.18
N HIS A 276 -20.88 2.71 -1.49
CA HIS A 276 -20.02 3.29 -2.51
C HIS A 276 -20.05 4.83 -2.53
N ALA A 277 -21.14 5.46 -2.10
CA ALA A 277 -21.24 6.91 -1.97
C ALA A 277 -20.32 7.43 -0.86
N PHE A 278 -20.22 6.72 0.28
CA PHE A 278 -19.25 7.05 1.34
C PHE A 278 -17.81 6.92 0.85
N ARG A 279 -17.48 5.86 0.10
CA ARG A 279 -16.15 5.69 -0.50
C ARG A 279 -15.80 6.81 -1.50
N LYS A 280 -16.73 7.18 -2.38
CA LYS A 280 -16.55 8.33 -3.29
C LYS A 280 -16.45 9.64 -2.53
N ASN A 281 -17.23 9.79 -1.47
CA ASN A 281 -17.24 10.97 -0.62
C ASN A 281 -15.88 11.16 0.06
N PHE A 282 -15.31 10.08 0.63
CA PHE A 282 -13.94 10.06 1.20
C PHE A 282 -12.91 10.64 0.23
N LYS A 283 -12.89 10.17 -1.03
CA LYS A 283 -12.02 10.75 -2.05
C LYS A 283 -12.34 12.21 -2.32
N SER A 284 -13.59 12.52 -2.65
CA SER A 284 -13.99 13.86 -3.09
C SER A 284 -13.78 14.95 -2.04
N GLN A 285 -14.00 14.63 -0.76
CA GLN A 285 -13.88 15.60 0.33
C GLN A 285 -12.41 15.87 0.69
N LEU A 286 -11.55 14.86 0.52
CA LEU A 286 -10.13 14.96 0.81
C LEU A 286 -9.30 15.42 -0.39
N ALA A 287 -9.81 15.33 -1.62
CA ALA A 287 -9.06 15.64 -2.85
C ALA A 287 -8.47 17.07 -2.90
N THR A 288 -9.01 18.00 -2.11
CA THR A 288 -8.50 19.38 -2.01
C THR A 288 -7.61 19.62 -0.78
N ARG A 289 -7.41 18.60 0.05
CA ARG A 289 -6.80 18.70 1.40
C ARG A 289 -5.66 17.73 1.63
N ALA A 290 -5.70 16.60 0.94
CA ALA A 290 -4.67 15.58 0.97
C ALA A 290 -4.24 15.23 -0.45
N SER A 291 -3.04 14.69 -0.57
CA SER A 291 -2.53 14.19 -1.84
C SER A 291 -3.48 13.12 -2.41
N ASN A 292 -3.86 13.26 -3.69
CA ASN A 292 -4.69 12.26 -4.36
C ASN A 292 -4.02 10.89 -4.35
N PHE A 293 -2.69 10.83 -4.45
CA PHE A 293 -1.95 9.59 -4.32
C PHE A 293 -2.22 8.89 -2.98
N VAL A 294 -2.15 9.64 -1.87
CA VAL A 294 -2.39 9.12 -0.52
C VAL A 294 -3.81 8.59 -0.35
N ILE A 295 -4.78 9.34 -0.88
CA ILE A 295 -6.18 8.96 -0.84
C ILE A 295 -6.39 7.64 -1.60
N GLU A 296 -5.86 7.54 -2.81
CA GLU A 296 -5.98 6.33 -3.64
C GLU A 296 -5.26 5.14 -2.99
N TYR A 297 -4.13 5.36 -2.32
CA TYR A 297 -3.37 4.35 -1.59
C TYR A 297 -4.18 3.80 -0.42
N MET A 298 -4.73 4.68 0.43
CA MET A 298 -5.58 4.29 1.56
C MET A 298 -6.87 3.60 1.11
N MET A 299 -7.34 3.91 -0.10
CA MET A 299 -8.47 3.23 -0.71
C MET A 299 -8.10 1.86 -1.28
N GLY A 300 -6.82 1.51 -1.41
CA GLY A 300 -6.36 0.25 -2.00
C GLY A 300 -6.50 0.20 -3.51
N HIS A 301 -6.39 1.33 -4.20
CA HIS A 301 -6.30 1.36 -5.65
C HIS A 301 -4.89 0.99 -6.12
N GLU A 302 -4.78 0.42 -7.32
CA GLU A 302 -3.47 0.08 -7.89
C GLU A 302 -2.71 1.36 -8.26
N LEU A 303 -1.60 1.59 -7.55
CA LEU A 303 -0.73 2.75 -7.70
C LEU A 303 0.65 2.35 -8.23
N GLY A 304 0.71 1.64 -9.36
CA GLY A 304 1.95 1.34 -10.08
C GLY A 304 3.16 0.96 -9.21
N VAL A 305 4.35 1.45 -9.58
CA VAL A 305 5.63 1.23 -8.87
C VAL A 305 5.90 2.34 -7.83
N GLU A 306 5.06 3.37 -7.76
CA GLU A 306 5.29 4.58 -6.95
C GLU A 306 5.01 4.38 -5.45
N LYS A 307 4.42 3.24 -5.03
CA LYS A 307 4.07 2.99 -3.62
C LYS A 307 5.29 2.89 -2.70
N ASP A 308 6.37 2.26 -3.18
CA ASP A 308 7.50 1.89 -2.32
C ASP A 308 8.34 3.11 -1.96
N TYR A 309 8.45 4.07 -2.89
CA TYR A 309 9.06 5.38 -2.66
C TYR A 309 8.23 6.22 -1.68
N PHE A 310 6.90 6.20 -1.82
CA PHE A 310 6.03 7.00 -0.97
C PHE A 310 6.06 6.59 0.52
N LEU A 311 6.08 5.27 0.80
CA LEU A 311 6.19 4.77 2.18
C LEU A 311 7.55 5.10 2.80
N ALA A 312 8.61 5.17 1.99
CA ALA A 312 9.93 5.60 2.45
C ALA A 312 9.95 7.10 2.80
N ASP A 313 9.22 7.93 2.04
CA ASP A 313 9.15 9.39 2.25
C ASP A 313 8.28 9.81 3.47
N HIS A 314 7.41 8.93 3.96
CA HIS A 314 6.50 9.20 5.10
C HIS A 314 6.90 8.47 6.38
N ASP A 315 8.19 8.20 6.59
CA ASP A 315 8.68 7.46 7.77
C ASP A 315 7.89 6.14 8.00
N GLY A 316 7.49 5.48 6.91
CA GLY A 316 6.68 4.26 6.92
C GLY A 316 5.20 4.48 7.25
N LYS A 317 4.60 3.49 7.91
CA LYS A 317 3.16 3.48 8.21
C LYS A 317 2.78 4.50 9.30
N GLU A 318 3.70 4.83 10.20
CA GLU A 318 3.44 5.75 11.32
C GLU A 318 3.43 7.22 10.87
N GLY A 319 4.35 7.67 10.01
CA GLY A 319 4.22 9.02 9.46
C GLY A 319 2.99 9.18 8.56
N LEU A 320 2.51 8.09 7.93
CA LEU A 320 1.20 8.10 7.26
C LEU A 320 0.02 8.24 8.24
N ARG A 321 0.14 7.70 9.45
CA ARG A 321 -0.85 7.88 10.53
C ARG A 321 -0.90 9.35 10.95
N GLU A 322 0.26 9.97 11.16
CA GLU A 322 0.38 11.40 11.47
C GLU A 322 -0.21 12.25 10.34
N TYR A 323 0.12 11.93 9.10
CA TYR A 323 -0.44 12.60 7.93
C TYR A 323 -1.97 12.53 7.88
N TYR A 324 -2.56 11.36 8.15
CA TYR A 324 -4.01 11.20 8.24
C TYR A 324 -4.59 12.05 9.38
N ALA A 325 -3.99 11.99 10.57
CA ALA A 325 -4.46 12.72 11.75
C ALA A 325 -4.47 14.24 11.54
N GLU A 326 -3.45 14.77 10.86
CA GLU A 326 -3.30 16.21 10.63
C GLU A 326 -4.14 16.72 9.44
N ASN A 327 -4.14 16.00 8.32
CA ASN A 327 -4.65 16.51 7.04
C ASN A 327 -6.03 15.95 6.66
N MET A 328 -6.41 14.78 7.19
CA MET A 328 -7.65 14.09 6.80
C MET A 328 -8.68 14.07 7.92
N GLU A 329 -8.31 13.60 9.11
CA GLU A 329 -9.23 13.44 10.25
C GLU A 329 -10.05 14.70 10.61
N PRO A 330 -9.52 15.94 10.58
CA PRO A 330 -10.32 17.13 10.89
C PRO A 330 -11.55 17.30 9.98
N HIS A 331 -11.48 16.75 8.76
CA HIS A 331 -12.54 16.80 7.77
C HIS A 331 -13.49 15.59 7.86
N LEU A 332 -13.05 14.52 8.51
CA LEU A 332 -13.76 13.25 8.68
C LEU A 332 -14.35 13.06 10.08
N SER A 333 -13.97 13.90 11.04
CA SER A 333 -14.56 13.93 12.37
C SER A 333 -15.99 14.49 12.31
N ILE A 334 -16.94 13.86 13.00
CA ILE A 334 -18.32 14.32 13.18
C ILE A 334 -18.53 15.00 14.54
N GLN A 335 -17.69 14.72 15.54
CA GLN A 335 -17.72 15.42 16.82
C GLN A 335 -16.88 16.70 16.71
N THR A 336 -17.45 17.83 17.09
CA THR A 336 -16.72 19.11 17.18
C THR A 336 -15.80 19.13 18.41
N THR A 337 -15.07 18.05 18.67
CA THR A 337 -13.96 18.09 19.60
C THR A 337 -12.75 18.50 18.78
N THR A 338 -12.51 19.80 18.76
CA THR A 338 -11.29 20.41 18.23
C THR A 338 -10.11 19.53 18.61
N LEU A 339 -9.33 19.04 17.63
CA LEU A 339 -8.09 18.27 17.85
C LEU A 339 -7.11 18.97 18.82
N LYS A 340 -7.31 20.27 19.08
CA LYS A 340 -6.66 21.04 20.15
C LYS A 340 -6.88 20.49 21.57
N ASN A 341 -7.96 19.76 21.86
CA ASN A 341 -8.27 19.28 23.21
C ASN A 341 -7.91 17.79 23.45
N LYS A 342 -7.59 17.01 22.40
CA LYS A 342 -7.14 15.61 22.54
C LYS A 342 -5.66 15.38 22.23
N ALA A 343 -5.02 16.28 21.46
CA ALA A 343 -3.57 16.39 21.47
C ALA A 343 -3.02 16.70 22.89
N VAL A 344 -3.86 17.21 23.79
CA VAL A 344 -3.55 17.44 25.22
C VAL A 344 -3.66 16.14 26.04
N ILE A 345 -4.56 15.22 25.71
CA ILE A 345 -4.69 13.92 26.41
C ILE A 345 -3.56 12.95 26.02
N SER A 346 -2.99 13.07 24.81
CA SER A 346 -1.74 12.38 24.44
C SER A 346 -0.47 12.96 25.11
N LYS A 347 -0.58 14.13 25.76
CA LYS A 347 0.53 14.76 26.50
C LYS A 347 0.54 14.44 27.98
N GLU A 348 -0.58 13.98 28.55
CA GLU A 348 -0.71 13.55 29.95
C GLU A 348 -0.76 12.02 30.07
N TYR A 349 0.33 11.37 29.66
CA TYR A 349 0.75 10.11 30.30
C TYR A 349 1.54 10.50 31.55
N PRO A 350 1.32 9.86 32.72
CA PRO A 350 1.89 10.32 34.00
C PRO A 350 3.40 10.44 33.87
N GLU A 351 3.94 11.60 34.23
CA GLU A 351 5.37 11.97 34.12
C GLU A 351 6.31 10.88 34.67
N ALA A 352 5.83 10.10 35.63
CA ALA A 352 6.49 8.92 36.19
C ALA A 352 6.88 7.84 35.14
N LYS A 353 6.05 7.56 34.13
CA LYS A 353 6.37 6.58 33.06
C LYS A 353 7.25 7.16 31.96
N LYS A 354 7.24 8.47 31.77
CA LYS A 354 8.11 9.16 30.79
C LYS A 354 9.55 9.13 31.23
N GLU A 355 9.82 9.32 32.52
CA GLU A 355 11.16 9.16 33.11
C GLU A 355 11.64 7.71 33.06
N GLU A 356 10.74 6.75 33.27
CA GLU A 356 11.07 5.32 33.22
C GLU A 356 11.38 4.85 31.79
N ILE A 357 10.56 5.25 30.81
CA ILE A 357 10.81 5.00 29.39
C ILE A 357 12.07 5.73 28.93
N LYS A 358 12.29 6.98 29.37
CA LYS A 358 13.49 7.75 29.05
C LYS A 358 14.75 7.12 29.64
N LYS A 359 14.71 6.61 30.86
CA LYS A 359 15.81 5.82 31.46
C LYS A 359 16.05 4.51 30.70
N ILE A 360 14.99 3.82 30.27
CA ILE A 360 15.11 2.59 29.48
C ILE A 360 15.65 2.89 28.08
N THR A 361 15.23 3.98 27.44
CA THR A 361 15.76 4.39 26.12
C THR A 361 17.17 4.94 26.20
N GLU A 362 17.50 5.76 27.20
CA GLU A 362 18.87 6.24 27.46
C GLU A 362 19.80 5.06 27.77
N LYS A 363 19.36 4.08 28.59
CA LYS A 363 20.13 2.87 28.85
C LYS A 363 20.31 2.01 27.61
N ARG A 364 19.28 1.86 26.78
CA ARG A 364 19.34 1.08 25.52
C ARG A 364 20.17 1.78 24.45
N ILE A 365 20.13 3.11 24.39
CA ILE A 365 20.99 3.93 23.53
C ILE A 365 22.44 3.85 24.02
N GLU A 366 22.71 3.88 25.33
CA GLU A 366 24.07 3.72 25.86
C GLU A 366 24.58 2.29 25.65
N GLU A 367 23.74 1.26 25.81
CA GLU A 367 24.08 -0.14 25.50
C GLU A 367 24.36 -0.32 24.00
N GLU A 368 23.59 0.29 23.11
CA GLU A 368 23.93 0.31 21.69
C GLU A 368 25.17 1.14 21.41
N ARG A 369 25.36 2.28 22.06
CA ARG A 369 26.53 3.15 21.88
C ARG A 369 27.81 2.46 22.34
N GLU A 370 27.78 1.70 23.43
CA GLU A 370 28.86 0.82 23.86
C GLU A 370 29.07 -0.34 22.88
N LYS A 371 28.02 -1.01 22.41
CA LYS A 371 28.16 -2.03 21.34
C LYS A 371 28.76 -1.46 20.06
N TRP A 372 28.40 -0.25 19.67
CA TRP A 372 28.93 0.44 18.51
C TRP A 372 30.35 0.96 18.75
N LYS A 373 30.70 1.39 19.98
CA LYS A 373 32.08 1.71 20.38
C LYS A 373 32.95 0.46 20.37
N ASP A 374 32.51 -0.64 20.98
CA ASP A 374 33.20 -1.93 20.98
C ASP A 374 33.38 -2.44 19.56
N LYS A 375 32.35 -2.30 18.71
CA LYS A 375 32.46 -2.62 17.28
C LYS A 375 33.45 -1.70 16.55
N PHE A 376 33.45 -0.40 16.83
CA PHE A 376 34.41 0.54 16.25
C PHE A 376 35.85 0.28 16.72
N VAL A 377 36.03 -0.09 17.98
CA VAL A 377 37.31 -0.43 18.58
C VAL A 377 37.81 -1.75 17.99
N ASN A 378 36.95 -2.77 17.88
CA ASN A 378 37.29 -4.04 17.25
C ASN A 378 37.60 -3.88 15.76
N GLU A 379 36.80 -3.12 14.99
CA GLU A 379 37.09 -2.82 13.57
C GLU A 379 38.39 -2.02 13.41
N LYS A 380 38.74 -1.17 14.38
CA LYS A 380 40.02 -0.44 14.38
C LYS A 380 41.20 -1.34 14.72
N ILE A 381 41.05 -2.24 15.70
CA ILE A 381 42.07 -3.23 16.07
C ILE A 381 42.28 -4.22 14.91
N GLU A 382 41.21 -4.73 14.31
CA GLU A 382 41.29 -5.60 13.12
C GLU A 382 41.98 -4.89 11.94
N ARG A 383 41.72 -3.59 11.75
CA ARG A 383 42.42 -2.78 10.75
C ARG A 383 43.93 -2.68 11.06
N GLU A 384 44.31 -2.35 12.29
CA GLU A 384 45.72 -2.24 12.70
C GLU A 384 46.44 -3.59 12.55
N GLU A 385 45.81 -4.70 12.92
CA GLU A 385 46.35 -6.06 12.71
C GLU A 385 46.48 -6.44 11.23
N LEU A 386 45.52 -6.06 10.39
CA LEU A 386 45.58 -6.28 8.94
C LEU A 386 46.67 -5.41 8.30
N GLU A 387 46.84 -4.17 8.74
CA GLU A 387 47.93 -3.28 8.29
C GLU A 387 49.31 -3.84 8.68
N ASP A 388 49.46 -4.37 9.89
CA ASP A 388 50.70 -5.03 10.32
C ASP A 388 50.98 -6.33 9.55
N LYS A 389 49.96 -7.14 9.29
CA LYS A 389 50.08 -8.35 8.45
C LYS A 389 50.46 -8.00 7.00
N ILE A 390 49.86 -6.96 6.42
CA ILE A 390 50.24 -6.46 5.08
C ILE A 390 51.69 -5.99 5.09
N LYS A 391 52.11 -5.23 6.11
CA LYS A 391 53.48 -4.71 6.23
C LYS A 391 54.53 -5.81 6.39
N ASP A 392 54.22 -6.88 7.12
CA ASP A 392 55.11 -8.03 7.25
C ASP A 392 55.14 -8.90 5.99
N LEU A 393 54.01 -9.05 5.28
CA LEU A 393 53.96 -9.66 3.95
C LEU A 393 54.78 -8.86 2.92
N GLU A 394 54.68 -7.52 2.93
CA GLU A 394 55.49 -6.64 2.08
C GLU A 394 56.99 -6.78 2.35
N LYS A 395 57.40 -6.86 3.64
CA LYS A 395 58.80 -7.15 3.99
C LYS A 395 59.23 -8.52 3.49
N HIS A 396 58.38 -9.55 3.60
CA HIS A 396 58.68 -10.88 3.12
C HIS A 396 58.86 -10.92 1.60
N VAL A 397 57.97 -10.28 0.85
CA VAL A 397 58.06 -10.14 -0.61
C VAL A 397 59.34 -9.38 -1.00
N LYS A 398 59.66 -8.29 -0.31
CA LYS A 398 60.89 -7.52 -0.55
C LYS A 398 62.17 -8.30 -0.25
N LYS A 399 62.17 -9.09 0.83
CA LYS A 399 63.31 -9.96 1.16
C LYS A 399 63.49 -11.08 0.14
N GLN A 400 62.38 -11.63 -0.39
CA GLN A 400 62.44 -12.61 -1.47
C GLN A 400 62.91 -12.01 -2.79
N SER A 401 62.51 -10.79 -3.14
CA SER A 401 63.00 -10.09 -4.34
C SER A 401 64.49 -9.77 -4.24
N GLU A 402 64.99 -9.32 -3.09
CA GLU A 402 66.43 -9.09 -2.85
C GLU A 402 67.25 -10.39 -2.90
N LEU A 403 66.70 -11.53 -2.44
CA LEU A 403 67.35 -12.85 -2.55
C LEU A 403 67.46 -13.31 -4.02
N LEU A 404 66.41 -13.05 -4.81
CA LEU A 404 66.35 -13.31 -6.25
C LEU A 404 67.33 -12.43 -7.04
N GLU A 405 67.45 -11.15 -6.69
CA GLU A 405 68.45 -10.26 -7.28
C GLU A 405 69.89 -10.67 -6.94
N LYS A 406 70.14 -11.17 -5.73
CA LYS A 406 71.44 -11.72 -5.34
C LYS A 406 71.79 -13.02 -6.09
N THR A 407 70.81 -13.87 -6.36
CA THR A 407 71.01 -15.09 -7.18
C THR A 407 71.20 -14.76 -8.67
N LEU A 408 70.61 -13.67 -9.16
CA LEU A 408 70.85 -13.12 -10.50
C LEU A 408 72.24 -12.45 -10.66
N LYS A 409 72.90 -12.05 -9.57
CA LYS A 409 74.28 -11.53 -9.55
C LYS A 409 75.35 -12.64 -9.47
N ILE A 410 75.00 -13.89 -9.80
CA ILE A 410 75.97 -14.96 -10.03
C ILE A 410 76.54 -14.83 -11.44
N ASP A 411 77.73 -14.23 -11.48
CA ASP A 411 78.81 -14.37 -12.47
C ASP A 411 78.54 -13.94 -13.92
N THR A 412 78.30 -12.64 -14.12
CA THR A 412 78.34 -11.96 -15.43
C THR A 412 79.74 -11.87 -16.06
N SER A 413 80.74 -12.59 -15.54
CA SER A 413 82.07 -12.72 -16.16
C SER A 413 82.17 -13.85 -17.19
N LYS A 414 81.13 -14.69 -17.31
CA LYS A 414 80.98 -15.68 -18.38
C LYS A 414 79.67 -15.42 -19.11
N GLY A 415 79.77 -15.01 -20.37
CA GLY A 415 78.65 -14.54 -21.19
C GLY A 415 77.38 -15.39 -21.06
N ILE A 416 76.24 -14.71 -20.93
CA ILE A 416 74.92 -15.32 -20.73
C ILE A 416 74.64 -16.31 -21.89
N PRO A 417 74.49 -17.62 -21.62
CA PRO A 417 74.13 -18.61 -22.65
C PRO A 417 72.80 -18.23 -23.32
N GLU A 418 72.68 -18.37 -24.65
CA GLU A 418 71.45 -17.99 -25.39
C GLU A 418 70.18 -18.67 -24.87
N ASP A 419 70.32 -19.84 -24.25
CA ASP A 419 69.21 -20.59 -23.66
C ASP A 419 68.63 -19.90 -22.41
N ALA A 420 69.42 -19.09 -21.68
CA ALA A 420 68.94 -18.29 -20.56
C ALA A 420 68.18 -17.03 -21.01
N LYS A 421 68.40 -16.54 -22.24
CA LYS A 421 67.64 -15.40 -22.80
C LYS A 421 66.17 -15.76 -23.08
N LYS A 422 65.88 -17.05 -23.29
CA LYS A 422 64.50 -17.57 -23.45
C LYS A 422 63.70 -17.62 -22.15
N GLY A 423 64.37 -17.59 -20.98
CA GLY A 423 63.73 -17.56 -19.65
C GLY A 423 63.37 -16.16 -19.13
N ILE A 424 63.89 -15.10 -19.75
CA ILE A 424 63.66 -13.70 -19.34
C ILE A 424 62.18 -13.27 -19.44
N PRO A 425 61.40 -13.69 -20.47
CA PRO A 425 59.95 -13.42 -20.51
C PRO A 425 59.17 -14.15 -19.41
N LEU A 426 59.50 -15.42 -19.14
CA LEU A 426 58.92 -16.23 -18.06
C LEU A 426 59.20 -15.63 -16.67
N LEU A 427 60.40 -15.07 -16.47
CA LEU A 427 60.75 -14.35 -15.24
C LEU A 427 59.96 -13.04 -15.09
N LYS A 428 59.76 -12.27 -16.17
CA LYS A 428 58.90 -11.08 -16.12
C LYS A 428 57.43 -11.43 -15.83
N GLU A 429 56.96 -12.57 -16.34
CA GLU A 429 55.62 -13.09 -16.06
C GLU A 429 55.50 -13.55 -14.60
N MET A 430 56.53 -14.21 -14.05
CA MET A 430 56.60 -14.52 -12.62
C MET A 430 56.63 -13.26 -11.73
N PHE A 431 57.38 -12.21 -12.11
CA PHE A 431 57.36 -10.92 -11.41
C PHE A 431 55.97 -10.26 -11.43
N SER A 432 55.26 -10.32 -12.56
CA SER A 432 53.87 -9.85 -12.63
C SER A 432 52.92 -10.67 -11.76
N LEU A 433 53.15 -11.98 -11.58
CA LEU A 433 52.34 -12.86 -10.74
C LEU A 433 52.61 -12.62 -9.24
N VAL A 434 53.83 -12.25 -8.87
CA VAL A 434 54.20 -11.88 -7.48
C VAL A 434 53.60 -10.53 -7.07
N GLU A 435 53.58 -9.53 -7.97
CA GLU A 435 52.86 -8.26 -7.74
C GLU A 435 51.33 -8.45 -7.70
N LYS A 436 50.81 -9.44 -8.42
CA LYS A 436 49.39 -9.84 -8.42
C LYS A 436 49.09 -10.95 -7.41
N ASN A 437 49.80 -11.00 -6.28
CA ASN A 437 49.57 -12.02 -5.26
C ASN A 437 48.08 -12.02 -4.85
N PRO A 438 47.33 -13.11 -5.11
CA PRO A 438 45.89 -13.16 -4.85
C PRO A 438 45.53 -12.93 -3.39
N GLU A 439 46.41 -13.28 -2.44
CA GLU A 439 46.17 -13.04 -1.02
C GLU A 439 46.35 -11.58 -0.63
N LEU A 440 47.36 -10.90 -1.20
CA LEU A 440 47.57 -9.47 -0.97
C LEU A 440 46.40 -8.65 -1.54
N ALA A 441 45.92 -9.01 -2.73
CA ALA A 441 44.75 -8.37 -3.35
C ALA A 441 43.48 -8.58 -2.51
N LYS A 442 43.22 -9.79 -2.01
CA LYS A 442 42.08 -10.07 -1.13
C LYS A 442 42.13 -9.29 0.19
N LEU A 443 43.32 -9.13 0.77
CA LEU A 443 43.52 -8.35 1.99
C LEU A 443 43.33 -6.85 1.74
N GLN A 444 43.82 -6.34 0.59
CA GLN A 444 43.60 -4.95 0.18
C GLN A 444 42.12 -4.65 -0.12
N ASP A 445 41.40 -5.56 -0.78
CA ASP A 445 39.95 -5.46 -1.01
C ASP A 445 39.18 -5.44 0.32
N SER A 446 39.55 -6.33 1.25
CA SER A 446 38.95 -6.38 2.59
C SER A 446 39.19 -5.09 3.39
N LEU A 447 40.41 -4.52 3.28
CA LEU A 447 40.74 -3.22 3.89
C LEU A 447 39.93 -2.08 3.25
N GLY A 448 39.76 -2.11 1.93
CA GLY A 448 38.93 -1.14 1.18
C GLY A 448 37.46 -1.18 1.58
N ASP A 449 36.89 -2.37 1.78
CA ASP A 449 35.53 -2.55 2.27
C ASP A 449 35.34 -2.01 3.69
N ILE A 450 36.32 -2.20 4.57
CA ILE A 450 36.33 -1.65 5.93
C ILE A 450 36.42 -0.11 5.87
N GLN A 451 37.30 0.44 5.03
CA GLN A 451 37.42 1.88 4.83
C GLN A 451 36.13 2.50 4.28
N PHE A 452 35.45 1.84 3.34
CA PHE A 452 34.19 2.29 2.77
C PHE A 452 33.06 2.30 3.82
N LYS A 453 32.98 1.26 4.67
CA LYS A 453 32.01 1.20 5.78
C LYS A 453 32.23 2.32 6.80
N ILE A 454 33.49 2.63 7.13
CA ILE A 454 33.85 3.74 8.02
C ILE A 454 33.50 5.10 7.39
N ALA A 455 33.78 5.29 6.10
CA ALA A 455 33.47 6.55 5.39
C ALA A 455 31.95 6.81 5.30
N LYS A 456 31.16 5.81 4.93
CA LYS A 456 29.69 5.89 4.86
C LYS A 456 29.05 6.20 6.22
N SER A 457 29.65 5.67 7.31
CA SER A 457 29.29 5.99 8.68
C SER A 457 29.60 7.45 9.07
N GLN A 458 30.66 8.05 8.53
CA GLN A 458 31.00 9.46 8.78
C GLN A 458 30.12 10.42 7.97
N ASP A 459 29.76 10.08 6.73
CA ASP A 459 28.88 10.90 5.88
C ASP A 459 27.44 10.93 6.39
N THR A 460 26.89 9.80 6.82
CA THR A 460 25.58 9.76 7.52
C THR A 460 25.57 10.60 8.80
N LYS A 461 26.71 10.75 9.47
CA LYS A 461 26.84 11.63 10.65
C LYS A 461 26.87 13.11 10.26
N LYS A 462 27.44 13.47 9.09
CA LYS A 462 27.45 14.83 8.55
C LYS A 462 26.08 15.25 7.99
N ASP A 463 25.39 14.37 7.27
CA ASP A 463 24.09 14.67 6.66
C ASP A 463 22.98 14.89 7.70
N VAL A 464 23.06 14.18 8.84
CA VAL A 464 22.17 14.39 10.00
C VAL A 464 22.43 15.75 10.66
N ILE A 465 23.68 16.24 10.64
CA ILE A 465 24.05 17.55 11.21
C ILE A 465 23.65 18.70 10.28
N GLU A 466 23.89 18.58 8.96
CA GLU A 466 23.58 19.62 7.97
C GLU A 466 22.08 19.83 7.72
N ASN A 467 21.27 18.75 7.70
CA ASN A 467 19.82 18.87 7.47
C ASN A 467 19.04 19.49 8.65
N SER A 468 19.67 19.66 9.82
CA SER A 468 19.06 20.33 11.01
C SER A 468 19.11 21.87 10.97
N THR A 469 19.61 22.48 9.89
CA THR A 469 19.98 23.92 9.88
C THR A 469 19.11 24.85 9.00
N LYS A 470 18.15 24.34 8.23
CA LYS A 470 17.37 25.15 7.27
C LYS A 470 15.96 25.49 7.75
N THR A 471 15.79 26.39 8.75
CA THR A 471 14.50 27.06 8.97
C THR A 471 14.61 28.38 9.77
N PRO A 472 13.86 29.46 9.43
CA PRO A 472 14.02 30.80 10.03
C PRO A 472 13.66 30.92 11.53
N ARG A 473 13.03 29.89 12.13
CA ARG A 473 12.72 29.85 13.57
C ARG A 473 13.97 29.71 14.46
N LYS A 474 15.14 29.37 13.90
CA LYS A 474 16.39 29.12 14.65
C LYS A 474 17.13 30.40 15.08
N SER A 475 16.92 31.57 14.47
CA SER A 475 17.68 32.79 14.89
C SER A 475 17.35 33.27 16.30
N LYS A 476 16.13 33.00 16.79
CA LYS A 476 15.73 33.26 18.19
C LYS A 476 16.23 32.19 19.16
N LEU A 477 16.40 30.94 18.71
CA LEU A 477 16.85 29.82 19.54
C LEU A 477 18.38 29.79 19.66
N LEU A 478 19.11 30.06 18.57
CA LEU A 478 20.57 30.25 18.56
C LEU A 478 20.99 31.42 19.44
N LYS A 479 20.31 32.57 19.35
CA LYS A 479 20.55 33.70 20.29
C LYS A 479 20.25 33.36 21.75
N LYS A 480 19.38 32.38 22.00
CA LYS A 480 19.07 31.90 23.36
C LYS A 480 20.13 30.91 23.85
N ILE A 481 20.64 30.05 22.98
CA ILE A 481 21.71 29.09 23.25
C ILE A 481 23.04 29.82 23.48
N GLU A 482 23.44 30.77 22.63
CA GLU A 482 24.63 31.60 22.86
C GLU A 482 24.57 32.35 24.21
N LYS A 483 23.37 32.80 24.59
CA LYS A 483 23.16 33.49 25.88
C LYS A 483 23.23 32.52 27.07
N MET A 484 22.93 31.24 26.87
CA MET A 484 23.08 30.19 27.88
C MET A 484 24.52 29.69 27.98
N GLU A 485 25.22 29.53 26.85
CA GLU A 485 26.65 29.18 26.81
C GLU A 485 27.52 30.26 27.45
N LYS A 486 27.25 31.55 27.17
CA LYS A 486 27.90 32.68 27.87
C LYS A 486 27.60 32.74 29.37
N ARG A 487 26.51 32.12 29.84
CA ARG A 487 26.19 32.01 31.28
C ARG A 487 26.87 30.80 31.91
N LEU A 488 26.97 29.69 31.19
CA LEU A 488 27.68 28.48 31.62
C LEU A 488 29.18 28.72 31.73
N SER A 489 29.81 29.36 30.74
CA SER A 489 31.23 29.71 30.82
C SER A 489 31.54 30.64 32.01
N LYS A 490 30.65 31.61 32.31
CA LYS A 490 30.82 32.47 33.49
C LYS A 490 30.66 31.74 34.82
N LEU A 491 29.91 30.64 34.86
CA LEU A 491 29.73 29.81 36.04
C LEU A 491 30.93 28.87 36.24
N GLU A 492 31.50 28.36 35.16
CA GLU A 492 32.75 27.58 35.18
C GLU A 492 33.94 28.45 35.60
N ASP A 493 34.03 29.69 35.12
CA ASP A 493 35.06 30.65 35.53
C ASP A 493 34.92 31.05 37.03
N SER A 494 33.71 31.02 37.59
CA SER A 494 33.50 31.26 39.03
C SER A 494 33.87 30.04 39.88
N LYS A 495 33.61 28.82 39.39
CA LYS A 495 33.98 27.58 40.09
C LYS A 495 35.50 27.40 40.16
N ASN A 496 36.21 27.67 39.07
CA ASN A 496 37.67 27.55 39.05
C ASN A 496 38.36 28.57 39.99
N LYS A 497 37.76 29.76 40.20
CA LYS A 497 38.26 30.75 41.17
C LYS A 497 37.98 30.41 42.64
N ASP A 498 36.95 29.60 42.89
CA ASP A 498 36.66 29.11 44.24
C ASP A 498 37.52 27.87 44.58
N GLU A 499 37.92 27.07 43.58
CA GLU A 499 38.87 25.97 43.75
C GLU A 499 40.33 26.45 43.94
N GLU A 500 40.74 27.55 43.31
CA GLU A 500 42.06 28.19 43.56
C GLU A 500 42.18 28.88 44.92
N LYS A 501 41.07 29.09 45.66
CA LYS A 501 41.09 29.63 47.04
C LYS A 501 41.09 28.56 48.12
N ILE A 502 40.93 27.29 47.74
CA ILE A 502 40.90 26.14 48.65
C ILE A 502 42.19 25.29 48.52
N SER A 503 43.00 25.54 47.48
CA SER A 503 44.43 25.22 47.44
C SER A 503 45.27 26.31 48.11
#